data_AF-A0AAP3A597-F1
#
_entry.id   AF-A0AAP3A597-F1
#
_cell.length_a   1.000
_cell.length_b   1.000
_cell.length_c   1.000
_cell.angle_alpha   90.00
_cell.angle_beta   90.00
_cell.angle_gamma   90.00
#
_symmetry.space_group_name_H-M   'P 1'
#
loop_
_entity.id
_entity.type
_entity.pdbx_description
1 polymer ?
#
loop_
_entity_poly.entity_id
_entity_poly.type
_entity_poly.pdbx_seq_one_letter_code
_entity_poly.pdbx_strand_id
1 'polypeptide(L)'
;SIRGFTTPSTVNTNQYLDGLKLQGDNYSEASIDPYFLERVELLRGPVSVLYGKSHPGGVVSMVSKRPSTDPIKEIQFKMGTDNLWQTGFDFSDAIDDDGVWSYRLTGLGRSQDAQQKYAKTTRYAVAPSFSWRPDDKTDLTFL
;
A
#
# COMPACT_ATOMS: atom_id res chain seq x y z
N SER A 1 18.46 0.68 3.80
CA SER A 1 19.51 1.54 3.23
C SER A 1 19.37 1.55 1.73
N ILE A 2 19.46 2.72 1.08
CA ILE A 2 19.46 2.86 -0.38
C ILE A 2 20.79 3.49 -0.77
N ARG A 3 21.59 2.79 -1.58
CA ARG A 3 22.94 3.24 -1.99
C ARG A 3 23.85 3.63 -0.81
N GLY A 4 23.74 2.94 0.33
CA GLY A 4 24.55 3.22 1.53
C GLY A 4 24.01 4.35 2.42
N PHE A 5 23.00 5.09 1.97
CA PHE A 5 22.35 6.13 2.76
C PHE A 5 21.18 5.58 3.54
N THR A 6 21.06 6.01 4.79
CA THR A 6 19.93 5.73 5.70
C THR A 6 19.37 7.05 6.21
N THR A 7 18.18 6.99 6.80
CA THR A 7 17.54 8.13 7.44
C THR A 7 18.34 8.58 8.67
N PRO A 8 18.47 9.90 8.95
CA PRO A 8 19.22 10.39 10.12
C PRO A 8 18.68 9.90 11.46
N SER A 9 17.36 9.68 11.55
CA SER A 9 16.73 8.98 12.66
C SER A 9 16.54 7.50 12.29
N THR A 10 16.88 6.61 13.22
CA THR A 10 16.83 5.16 13.02
C THR A 10 15.42 4.61 12.86
N VAL A 11 14.41 5.44 13.11
CA VAL A 11 12.99 5.05 13.16
C VAL A 11 12.18 5.54 11.96
N ASN A 12 12.50 6.71 11.39
CA ASN A 12 11.67 7.27 10.32
C ASN A 12 11.98 6.64 8.96
N THR A 13 10.93 6.39 8.18
CA THR A 13 11.08 5.83 6.84
C THR A 13 11.07 6.91 5.76
N ASN A 14 11.56 6.58 4.56
CA ASN A 14 11.47 7.46 3.38
C ASN A 14 10.53 6.85 2.33
N GLN A 15 9.28 6.66 2.74
CA GLN A 15 8.23 6.03 1.94
C GLN A 15 7.20 7.03 1.45
N TYR A 16 6.70 6.78 0.25
CA TYR A 16 5.63 7.53 -0.41
C TYR A 16 4.51 6.56 -0.77
N LEU A 17 3.26 7.01 -0.68
CA LEU A 17 2.07 6.29 -1.12
C LEU A 17 1.29 7.20 -2.06
N ASP A 18 1.01 6.72 -3.26
CA ASP A 18 0.30 7.45 -4.31
C ASP A 18 0.90 8.84 -4.61
N GLY A 19 2.23 8.94 -4.52
CA GLY A 19 2.99 10.18 -4.75
C GLY A 19 3.08 11.12 -3.55
N LEU A 20 2.34 10.86 -2.46
CA LEU A 20 2.39 11.63 -1.23
C LEU A 20 3.30 10.97 -0.20
N LYS A 21 4.04 11.77 0.56
CA LYS A 21 4.95 11.26 1.57
C LYS A 21 4.16 10.71 2.77
N LEU A 22 4.43 9.47 3.17
CA LEU A 22 3.96 8.93 4.44
C LEU A 22 4.84 9.49 5.57
N GLN A 23 4.63 10.76 5.89
CA GLN A 23 5.44 11.45 6.89
C GLN A 23 5.05 10.97 8.28
N GLY A 24 5.82 10.04 8.84
CA GLY A 24 5.75 9.69 10.24
C GLY A 24 6.56 10.63 11.12
N ASP A 25 6.42 10.46 12.43
CA ASP A 25 7.23 11.13 13.45
C ASP A 25 7.63 10.13 14.55
N ASN A 26 8.92 10.06 14.84
CA ASN A 26 9.51 9.10 15.77
C ASN A 26 9.02 7.65 15.53
N TYR A 27 8.33 7.05 16.50
CA TYR A 27 7.78 5.69 16.39
C TYR A 27 6.41 5.63 15.70
N SER A 28 5.79 6.78 15.40
CA SER A 28 4.52 6.87 14.69
C SER A 28 4.77 6.86 13.18
N GLU A 29 5.09 5.69 12.65
CA GLU A 29 5.34 5.46 11.22
C GLU A 29 4.25 4.55 10.65
N ALA A 30 3.70 4.94 9.50
CA ALA A 30 2.73 4.11 8.79
C ALA A 30 3.45 2.97 8.06
N SER A 31 2.81 1.79 8.01
CA SER A 31 3.27 0.66 7.23
C SER A 31 2.12 0.13 6.40
N ILE A 32 2.31 0.08 5.08
CA ILE A 32 1.32 -0.45 4.15
C ILE A 32 1.63 -1.93 3.90
N ASP A 33 0.59 -2.77 3.90
CA ASP A 33 0.75 -4.16 3.53
C ASP A 33 0.87 -4.30 2.00
N PRO A 34 1.81 -5.11 1.48
CA PRO A 34 1.95 -5.30 0.04
C PRO A 34 0.68 -5.85 -0.62
N TYR A 35 -0.23 -6.48 0.11
CA TYR A 35 -1.51 -6.94 -0.45
C TYR A 35 -2.39 -5.80 -0.97
N PHE A 36 -2.21 -4.57 -0.47
CA PHE A 36 -2.94 -3.37 -0.91
C PHE A 36 -2.26 -2.63 -2.06
N LEU A 37 -1.08 -3.07 -2.50
CA LEU A 37 -0.27 -2.34 -3.47
C LEU A 37 -0.41 -2.96 -4.86
N GLU A 38 -0.57 -2.10 -5.85
CA GLU A 38 -0.49 -2.48 -7.26
C GLU A 38 0.98 -2.66 -7.66
N ARG A 39 1.85 -1.79 -7.15
CA ARG A 39 3.29 -1.85 -7.37
C ARG A 39 4.09 -1.08 -6.33
N VAL A 40 5.39 -1.36 -6.29
CA VAL A 40 6.39 -0.64 -5.49
C VAL A 40 7.53 -0.22 -6.42
N GLU A 41 7.84 1.06 -6.43
CA GLU A 41 8.87 1.67 -7.26
C GLU A 41 10.03 2.18 -6.39
N LEU A 42 11.26 1.93 -6.82
CA LEU A 42 12.47 2.39 -6.14
C LEU A 42 13.21 3.41 -7.01
N LEU A 43 13.15 4.67 -6.60
CA LEU A 43 13.90 5.76 -7.23
C LEU A 43 15.22 5.93 -6.49
N ARG A 44 16.34 5.76 -7.20
CA ARG A 44 17.69 5.74 -6.62
C ARG A 44 18.44 7.05 -6.88
N GLY A 45 18.95 7.67 -5.83
CA GLY A 45 19.66 8.95 -5.87
C GLY A 45 18.79 10.14 -5.46
N PRO A 46 19.31 11.37 -5.59
CA PRO A 46 18.58 12.57 -5.17
C PRO A 46 17.30 12.79 -5.99
N VAL A 47 16.16 12.87 -5.31
CA VAL A 47 14.83 13.09 -5.94
C VAL A 47 14.14 14.37 -5.45
N SER A 48 14.86 15.23 -4.74
CA SER A 48 14.28 16.41 -4.07
C SER A 48 13.64 17.42 -5.03
N VAL A 49 14.06 17.40 -6.30
CA VAL A 49 13.50 18.27 -7.36
C VAL A 49 12.01 18.01 -7.61
N LEU A 50 11.53 16.76 -7.44
CA LEU A 50 10.12 16.40 -7.61
C LEU A 50 9.39 16.14 -6.29
N TYR A 51 10.10 15.65 -5.27
CA TYR A 51 9.50 15.15 -4.03
C TYR A 51 9.81 15.99 -2.77
N GLY A 52 10.45 17.15 -2.94
CA GLY A 52 10.81 18.05 -1.85
C GLY A 52 11.84 17.44 -0.89
N LYS A 53 11.61 17.54 0.42
CA LYS A 53 12.53 17.01 1.44
C LYS A 53 12.61 15.47 1.38
N SER A 54 13.65 14.97 0.73
CA SER A 54 13.94 13.55 0.56
C SER A 54 15.40 13.19 0.84
N HIS A 55 15.66 11.92 1.15
CA HIS A 55 16.99 11.40 1.45
C HIS A 55 17.84 11.28 0.17
N PRO A 56 19.16 11.52 0.26
CA PRO A 56 20.05 11.49 -0.91
C PRO A 56 20.19 10.09 -1.53
N GLY A 57 19.90 9.03 -0.77
CA GLY A 57 19.90 7.66 -1.28
C GLY A 57 18.77 7.36 -2.27
N GLY A 58 17.62 8.01 -2.12
CA GLY A 58 16.42 7.73 -2.92
C GLY A 58 15.14 7.60 -2.10
N VAL A 59 14.05 7.24 -2.79
CA VAL A 59 12.72 7.02 -2.21
C VAL A 59 12.13 5.69 -2.65
N VAL A 60 11.27 5.13 -1.79
CA VAL A 60 10.37 4.05 -2.15
C VAL A 60 8.99 4.66 -2.36
N SER A 61 8.44 4.53 -3.56
CA SER A 61 7.09 4.97 -3.91
C SER A 61 6.19 3.74 -4.05
N MET A 62 5.09 3.73 -3.31
CA MET A 62 4.09 2.68 -3.34
C MET A 62 2.86 3.21 -4.05
N VAL A 63 2.22 2.36 -4.85
CA VAL A 63 0.99 2.71 -5.57
C VAL A 63 -0.11 1.79 -5.08
N SER A 64 -1.18 2.38 -4.55
CA SER A 64 -2.34 1.64 -4.07
C SER A 64 -3.05 0.95 -5.24
N LYS A 65 -3.63 -0.21 -4.94
CA LYS A 65 -4.61 -0.86 -5.81
C LYS A 65 -5.74 0.11 -6.12
N ARG A 66 -6.15 0.19 -7.40
CA ARG A 66 -7.23 1.08 -7.86
C ARG A 66 -8.44 0.29 -8.37
N PRO A 67 -9.63 0.89 -8.40
CA PRO A 67 -10.80 0.30 -9.05
C PRO A 67 -10.54 -0.07 -10.51
N SER A 68 -10.90 -1.30 -10.85
CA SER A 68 -10.97 -1.88 -12.19
C SER A 68 -12.43 -1.97 -12.64
N THR A 69 -12.67 -1.68 -13.92
CA THR A 69 -13.97 -1.92 -14.57
C THR A 69 -14.18 -3.39 -14.91
N ASP A 70 -13.10 -4.14 -15.14
CA ASP A 70 -13.18 -5.59 -15.25
C ASP A 70 -13.38 -6.21 -13.86
N PRO A 71 -14.38 -7.10 -13.68
CA PRO A 71 -14.66 -7.70 -12.38
C PRO A 71 -13.46 -8.48 -11.81
N ILE A 72 -13.03 -8.12 -10.60
CA ILE A 72 -12.05 -8.85 -9.79
C ILE A 72 -12.78 -9.41 -8.58
N LYS A 73 -12.66 -10.72 -8.36
CA LYS A 73 -13.27 -11.42 -7.23
C LYS A 73 -12.27 -12.41 -6.64
N GLU A 74 -11.36 -11.91 -5.82
CA GLU A 74 -10.31 -12.70 -5.20
C GLU A 74 -10.59 -12.96 -3.72
N ILE A 75 -10.37 -14.21 -3.29
CA ILE A 75 -10.24 -14.58 -1.89
C ILE A 75 -8.93 -15.35 -1.74
N GLN A 76 -8.12 -14.99 -0.75
CA GLN A 76 -6.81 -15.57 -0.50
C GLN A 76 -6.75 -16.13 0.92
N PHE A 77 -6.20 -17.35 1.03
CA PHE A 77 -5.87 -17.96 2.32
C PHE A 77 -4.38 -18.32 2.35
N LYS A 78 -3.72 -18.08 3.47
CA LYS A 78 -2.34 -18.54 3.74
C LYS A 78 -2.26 -19.17 5.11
N MET A 79 -1.51 -20.26 5.18
CA MET A 79 -1.11 -20.93 6.41
C MET A 79 0.38 -21.29 6.33
N GLY A 80 1.10 -21.27 7.44
CA GLY A 80 2.54 -21.51 7.42
C GLY A 80 3.18 -21.74 8.79
N THR A 81 4.51 -21.67 8.84
CA THR A 81 5.28 -21.81 10.07
C THR A 81 4.95 -20.70 11.08
N ASP A 82 5.30 -20.93 12.34
CA ASP A 82 5.12 -19.96 13.43
C ASP A 82 3.65 -19.55 13.61
N ASN A 83 2.74 -20.51 13.47
CA ASN A 83 1.29 -20.29 13.55
C ASN A 83 0.80 -19.17 12.62
N LEU A 84 1.38 -19.05 11.42
CA LEU A 84 0.92 -18.09 10.42
C LEU A 84 -0.47 -18.49 9.92
N TRP A 85 -1.42 -17.57 10.07
CA TRP A 85 -2.74 -17.60 9.43
C TRP A 85 -3.03 -16.24 8.80
N GLN A 86 -3.39 -16.24 7.52
CA GLN A 86 -3.85 -15.04 6.83
C GLN A 86 -5.06 -15.35 5.96
N THR A 87 -6.05 -14.48 6.02
CA THR A 87 -7.14 -14.42 5.05
C THR A 87 -7.13 -13.03 4.41
N GLY A 88 -7.37 -12.97 3.13
CA GLY A 88 -7.48 -11.72 2.37
C GLY A 88 -8.60 -11.82 1.36
N PHE A 89 -9.10 -10.67 0.94
CA PHE A 89 -10.05 -10.57 -0.14
C PHE A 89 -9.77 -9.29 -0.94
N ASP A 90 -10.06 -9.34 -2.24
CA ASP A 90 -9.93 -8.22 -3.14
C ASP A 90 -11.06 -8.27 -4.16
N PHE A 91 -12.01 -7.36 -4.02
CA PHE A 91 -13.16 -7.24 -4.90
C PHE A 91 -13.10 -5.90 -5.63
N SER A 92 -13.25 -5.92 -6.95
CA SER A 92 -13.35 -4.72 -7.77
C SER A 92 -14.38 -4.95 -8.86
N ASP A 93 -15.17 -3.93 -9.18
CA ASP A 93 -16.11 -4.01 -10.30
C ASP A 93 -16.55 -2.61 -10.74
N ALA A 94 -17.13 -2.54 -11.94
CA ALA A 94 -17.97 -1.42 -12.34
C ALA A 94 -19.32 -1.49 -11.59
N ILE A 95 -19.90 -0.32 -11.29
CA ILE A 95 -21.21 -0.20 -10.63
C ILE A 95 -22.31 0.02 -11.67
N ASP A 96 -21.98 0.70 -12.77
CA ASP A 96 -22.84 0.93 -13.92
C ASP A 96 -22.27 0.29 -15.20
N ASP A 97 -23.15 0.05 -16.17
CA ASP A 97 -22.81 -0.60 -17.44
C ASP A 97 -21.82 0.22 -18.29
N ASP A 98 -21.81 1.56 -18.11
CA ASP A 98 -20.93 2.47 -18.84
C ASP A 98 -19.53 2.58 -18.17
N GLY A 99 -19.33 1.99 -16.99
CA GLY A 99 -18.05 2.01 -16.25
C GLY A 99 -17.69 3.38 -15.65
N VAL A 100 -18.66 4.31 -15.56
CA VAL A 100 -18.47 5.66 -15.01
C VAL A 100 -18.11 5.60 -13.52
N TRP A 101 -18.69 4.66 -12.79
CA TRP A 101 -18.44 4.40 -11.39
C TRP A 101 -17.85 3.00 -11.23
N SER A 102 -16.74 2.92 -10.51
CA SER A 102 -16.13 1.64 -10.14
C SER A 102 -15.67 1.68 -8.69
N TYR A 103 -15.66 0.52 -8.04
CA TYR A 103 -15.19 0.38 -6.67
C TYR A 103 -14.10 -0.67 -6.59
N ARG A 104 -13.30 -0.61 -5.52
CA ARG A 104 -12.48 -1.72 -5.08
C ARG A 104 -12.38 -1.76 -3.57
N LEU A 105 -12.63 -2.94 -3.01
CA LEU A 105 -12.55 -3.21 -1.59
C LEU A 105 -11.56 -4.36 -1.37
N THR A 106 -10.40 -4.02 -0.83
CA THR A 106 -9.38 -4.98 -0.45
C THR A 106 -9.32 -5.06 1.07
N GLY A 107 -9.15 -6.25 1.63
CA GLY A 107 -9.02 -6.45 3.06
C GLY A 107 -8.10 -7.63 3.39
N LEU A 108 -7.47 -7.57 4.57
CA LEU A 108 -6.69 -8.69 5.09
C LEU A 108 -6.79 -8.79 6.61
N GLY A 109 -6.79 -10.02 7.10
CA GLY A 109 -6.54 -10.37 8.49
C GLY A 109 -5.39 -11.36 8.56
N ARG A 110 -4.34 -11.04 9.33
CA ARG A 110 -3.16 -11.87 9.54
C ARG A 110 -2.82 -11.99 11.02
N SER A 111 -2.49 -13.20 11.45
CA SER A 111 -1.90 -13.47 12.77
C SER A 111 -0.75 -14.45 12.62
N GLN A 112 0.34 -14.24 13.36
CA GLN A 112 1.53 -15.08 13.36
C GLN A 112 2.33 -14.88 14.65
N ASP A 113 2.92 -15.94 15.19
CA ASP A 113 3.92 -15.85 16.24
C ASP A 113 5.26 -15.35 15.66
N ALA A 114 5.93 -14.44 16.36
CA ALA A 114 7.22 -13.96 15.89
C ALA A 114 8.31 -15.02 16.13
N GLN A 115 9.44 -14.88 15.43
CA GLN A 115 10.61 -15.74 15.64
C GLN A 115 11.13 -15.67 17.10
N GLN A 116 11.01 -14.52 17.75
CA GLN A 116 11.34 -14.35 19.16
C GLN A 116 10.24 -14.93 20.05
N LYS A 117 10.63 -15.71 21.06
CA LYS A 117 9.69 -16.28 22.03
C LYS A 117 8.86 -15.20 22.70
N TYR A 118 7.57 -15.48 22.86
CA TYR A 118 6.55 -14.61 23.47
C TYR A 118 6.19 -13.33 22.70
N ALA A 119 6.73 -13.12 21.50
CA ALA A 119 6.32 -12.04 20.62
C ALA A 119 5.33 -12.53 19.56
N LYS A 120 4.36 -11.68 19.21
CA LYS A 120 3.31 -11.97 18.22
C LYS A 120 3.13 -10.81 17.26
N THR A 121 2.67 -11.11 16.05
CA THR A 121 2.31 -10.11 15.05
C THR A 121 0.87 -10.34 14.59
N THR A 122 0.08 -9.28 14.61
CA THR A 122 -1.31 -9.30 14.16
C THR A 122 -1.56 -8.07 13.31
N ARG A 123 -2.27 -8.23 12.21
CA ARG A 123 -2.66 -7.13 11.32
C ARG A 123 -4.07 -7.37 10.81
N TYR A 124 -4.91 -6.34 10.96
CA TYR A 124 -6.18 -6.24 10.28
C TYR A 124 -6.17 -4.93 9.52
N ALA A 125 -6.52 -4.98 8.24
CA ALA A 125 -6.53 -3.81 7.40
C ALA A 125 -7.60 -3.95 6.32
N VAL A 126 -8.15 -2.81 5.93
CA VAL A 126 -9.12 -2.68 4.85
C VAL A 126 -8.79 -1.40 4.08
N ALA A 127 -8.93 -1.45 2.77
CA ALA A 127 -8.70 -0.33 1.86
C ALA A 127 -9.91 -0.22 0.93
N PRO A 128 -10.89 0.64 1.27
CA PRO A 128 -11.98 0.98 0.36
C PRO A 128 -11.50 2.03 -0.63
N SER A 129 -11.80 1.83 -1.91
CA SER A 129 -11.50 2.79 -2.97
C SER A 129 -12.63 2.88 -3.97
N PHE A 130 -12.75 4.03 -4.60
CA PHE A 130 -13.85 4.37 -5.47
C PHE A 130 -13.39 5.32 -6.56
N SER A 131 -13.83 5.12 -7.78
CA SER A 131 -13.45 5.94 -8.92
C SER A 131 -14.67 6.41 -9.69
N TRP A 132 -14.61 7.66 -10.10
CA TRP A 132 -15.61 8.35 -10.89
C TRP A 132 -14.98 8.91 -12.16
N ARG A 133 -15.48 8.45 -13.30
CA ARG A 133 -15.03 8.78 -14.65
C ARG A 133 -16.22 9.24 -15.50
N PRO A 134 -16.69 10.48 -15.34
CA PRO A 134 -17.87 10.97 -16.07
C PRO A 134 -17.65 11.04 -17.59
N ASP A 135 -16.39 11.16 -18.02
CA ASP A 135 -15.96 11.19 -19.42
C ASP A 135 -14.52 10.67 -19.54
N ASP A 136 -14.00 10.62 -20.77
CA ASP A 136 -12.66 10.12 -21.11
C ASP A 136 -11.50 11.06 -20.66
N LYS A 137 -11.82 12.22 -20.08
CA LYS A 137 -10.84 13.26 -19.69
C LYS A 137 -10.82 13.53 -18.19
N THR A 138 -11.76 12.97 -17.45
CA THR A 138 -11.91 13.20 -16.01
C THR A 138 -11.84 11.87 -15.26
N ASP A 139 -10.86 11.72 -14.37
CA ASP A 139 -10.77 10.59 -13.44
C ASP A 139 -10.57 11.15 -12.03
N LEU A 140 -11.56 10.92 -11.16
CA LEU A 140 -11.48 11.20 -9.74
C LEU A 140 -11.51 9.88 -8.99
N THR A 141 -10.42 9.58 -8.29
CA THR A 141 -10.30 8.35 -7.50
C THR A 141 -10.10 8.69 -6.01
N PHE A 142 -10.98 8.15 -5.18
CA PHE A 142 -10.85 8.08 -3.72
C PHE A 142 -10.11 6.80 -3.32
N LEU A 143 -9.12 6.94 -2.45
CA LEU A 143 -8.23 5.87 -1.95
C LEU A 143 -8.19 5.90 -0.42
#